data_AF-A0A2A4ZJH0-F1
#
_entry.id   AF-A0A2A4ZJH0-F1
#
_cell.length_a   1.000
_cell.length_b   1.000
_cell.length_c   1.000
_cell.angle_alpha   90.00
_cell.angle_beta   90.00
_cell.angle_gamma   90.00
#
_symmetry.space_group_name_H-M   'P 1'
#
loop_
_entity.id
_entity.type
_entity.pdbx_description
1 polymer ?
#
loop_
_entity_poly.entity_id
_entity_poly.type
_entity_poly.pdbx_seq_one_letter_code
_entity_poly.pdbx_strand_id
1 'polypeptide(L)'
;MKKKPLLGYSLALYLSTVMWIVGMVGMFTIMGGDMYHGLKGLHWYQTIDELNLSREEYRLARADMKEEVRQWREFYYPIEEAPWLPLPLFFFCFIGGAGYRIRKGMGEPVELIALLR
;
A
#
# COMPACT_ATOMS: atom_id res chain seq x y z
N MET A 1 -16.46 38.40 -3.89
CA MET A 1 -15.11 37.87 -3.62
C MET A 1 -15.25 36.65 -2.73
N LYS A 2 -14.85 35.45 -3.16
CA LYS A 2 -14.77 34.28 -2.25
C LYS A 2 -13.74 34.63 -1.19
N LYS A 3 -14.15 34.66 0.09
CA LYS A 3 -13.23 34.96 1.21
C LYS A 3 -12.09 33.94 1.16
N LYS A 4 -10.85 34.41 1.26
CA LYS A 4 -9.70 33.51 1.39
C LYS A 4 -9.91 32.66 2.65
N PRO A 5 -9.72 31.33 2.59
CA PRO A 5 -9.85 30.47 3.75
C PRO A 5 -8.89 30.93 4.85
N LEU A 6 -9.31 30.76 6.11
CA LEU A 6 -8.46 31.02 7.28
C LEU A 6 -7.21 30.14 7.19
N LEU A 7 -6.05 30.65 7.60
CA LEU A 7 -4.77 29.92 7.54
C LEU A 7 -4.85 28.52 8.18
N GLY A 8 -5.54 28.41 9.31
CA GLY A 8 -5.76 27.13 9.98
C GLY A 8 -6.61 26.14 9.16
N TYR A 9 -7.56 26.63 8.37
CA TYR A 9 -8.37 25.79 7.47
C TYR A 9 -7.53 25.25 6.31
N SER A 10 -6.69 26.09 5.69
CA SER A 10 -5.77 25.67 4.63
C SER A 10 -4.74 24.65 5.12
N LEU A 11 -4.20 24.83 6.34
CA LEU A 11 -3.28 23.88 6.94
C LEU A 11 -3.95 22.53 7.26
N ALA A 12 -5.18 22.54 7.79
CA ALA A 12 -5.92 21.33 8.07
C ALA A 12 -6.23 20.53 6.79
N LEU A 13 -6.61 21.21 5.70
CA LEU A 13 -6.82 20.57 4.41
C LEU A 13 -5.53 20.01 3.82
N TYR A 14 -4.40 20.70 3.99
CA TYR A 14 -3.08 20.20 3.60
C TYR A 14 -2.74 18.89 4.33
N LEU A 15 -2.76 18.91 5.66
CA LEU A 15 -2.43 17.73 6.48
C LEU A 15 -3.36 16.56 6.18
N SER A 16 -4.66 16.82 6.04
CA SER A 16 -5.64 15.80 5.67
C SER A 16 -5.35 15.19 4.29
N THR A 17 -4.95 16.00 3.31
CA THR A 17 -4.58 15.50 1.97
C THR A 17 -3.30 14.65 2.02
N VAL A 18 -2.30 15.06 2.80
CA VAL A 18 -1.07 14.27 3.01
C VAL A 18 -1.38 12.95 3.71
N MET A 19 -2.19 12.97 4.76
CA MET A 19 -2.66 11.76 5.43
C MET A 19 -3.33 10.82 4.44
N TRP A 20 -4.22 11.33 3.58
CA TRP A 20 -4.87 10.51 2.55
C TRP A 20 -3.87 9.80 1.63
N ILE A 21 -2.88 10.53 1.13
CA ILE A 21 -1.85 9.98 0.23
C ILE A 21 -1.07 8.88 0.96
N VAL A 22 -0.61 9.14 2.19
CA VAL A 22 0.13 8.15 3.00
C VAL A 22 -0.74 6.93 3.30
N GLY A 23 -2.00 7.13 3.69
CA GLY A 23 -2.95 6.05 3.93
C GLY A 23 -3.16 5.18 2.69
N MET A 24 -3.42 5.79 1.54
CA MET A 24 -3.65 5.07 0.28
C MET A 24 -2.42 4.27 -0.17
N VAL A 25 -1.23 4.89 -0.13
CA VAL A 25 0.03 4.21 -0.48
C VAL A 25 0.30 3.05 0.47
N GLY A 26 0.17 3.28 1.78
CA GLY A 26 0.39 2.26 2.80
C GLY A 26 -0.59 1.08 2.67
N MET A 27 -1.90 1.37 2.58
CA MET A 27 -2.92 0.33 2.43
C MET A 27 -2.76 -0.47 1.13
N PHE A 28 -2.43 0.20 0.02
CA PHE A 28 -2.18 -0.49 -1.25
C PHE A 28 -0.94 -1.38 -1.18
N THR A 29 0.12 -0.93 -0.51
CA THR A 29 1.33 -1.72 -0.33
C THR A 29 1.04 -2.97 0.50
N ILE A 30 0.34 -2.83 1.63
CA ILE A 30 0.00 -3.97 2.50
C ILE A 30 -0.94 -4.94 1.76
N MET A 31 -2.13 -4.47 1.36
CA MET A 31 -3.16 -5.34 0.79
C MET A 31 -2.78 -5.86 -0.60
N GLY A 32 -2.24 -5.00 -1.45
CA GLY A 32 -1.84 -5.35 -2.81
C GLY A 32 -0.65 -6.30 -2.80
N GLY A 33 0.27 -6.12 -1.87
CA GLY A 33 1.38 -7.04 -1.71
C GLY A 33 0.97 -8.42 -1.19
N ASP A 34 0.16 -8.50 -0.14
CA ASP A 34 -0.38 -9.77 0.36
C ASP A 34 -1.14 -10.54 -0.73
N MET A 35 -1.96 -9.82 -1.51
CA MET A 35 -2.70 -10.40 -2.63
C MET A 35 -1.75 -10.89 -3.74
N TYR A 36 -0.73 -10.11 -4.10
CA TYR A 36 0.26 -10.50 -5.10
C TYR A 36 1.00 -11.78 -4.68
N HIS A 37 1.46 -11.85 -3.43
CA HIS A 37 2.15 -13.02 -2.92
C HIS A 37 1.26 -14.26 -2.86
N GLY A 38 0.01 -14.10 -2.43
CA GLY A 38 -0.98 -15.18 -2.43
C GLY A 38 -1.24 -15.72 -3.83
N LEU A 39 -1.48 -14.84 -4.81
CA LEU A 39 -1.70 -15.24 -6.20
C LEU A 39 -0.49 -15.90 -6.84
N LYS A 40 0.71 -15.37 -6.57
CA LYS A 40 1.96 -15.94 -7.08
C LYS A 40 2.21 -17.34 -6.50
N GLY A 41 1.96 -17.53 -5.20
CA GLY A 41 2.03 -18.84 -4.56
C GLY A 41 1.05 -19.84 -5.18
N LEU A 42 -0.20 -19.44 -5.42
CA LEU A 42 -1.20 -20.28 -6.09
C LEU A 42 -0.77 -20.65 -7.51
N HIS A 43 -0.26 -19.69 -8.28
CA HIS A 43 0.23 -19.93 -9.63
C HIS A 43 1.41 -20.90 -9.64
N TRP A 44 2.31 -20.81 -8.66
CA TRP A 44 3.42 -21.74 -8.52
C TRP A 44 2.92 -23.18 -8.27
N TYR A 45 1.94 -23.38 -7.38
CA TYR A 45 1.35 -24.70 -7.15
C TYR A 45 0.70 -25.28 -8.40
N GLN A 46 -0.10 -24.49 -9.11
CA GLN A 46 -0.73 -24.90 -10.37
C GLN A 46 0.31 -25.29 -11.42
N THR A 47 1.36 -24.48 -11.58
CA THR A 47 2.43 -24.72 -12.55
C THR A 47 3.17 -26.03 -12.27
N ILE A 48 3.41 -26.34 -10.99
CA ILE A 48 4.07 -27.58 -10.60
C ILE A 48 3.17 -28.80 -10.78
N ASP A 49 1.87 -28.67 -10.51
CA ASP A 49 0.92 -29.77 -10.74
C ASP A 49 0.75 -30.09 -12.24
N GLU A 50 0.89 -29.07 -13.11
CA GLU A 50 0.84 -29.22 -14.57
C GLU A 50 2.14 -29.77 -15.17
N LEU A 51 3.29 -29.49 -14.54
CA LEU A 51 4.59 -29.97 -15.00
C LEU A 51 4.88 -31.35 -14.42
N ASN A 52 5.13 -32.33 -15.28
CA ASN A 52 5.54 -33.67 -14.88
C ASN A 52 7.05 -33.69 -14.50
N LEU A 53 7.40 -32.91 -13.47
CA LEU A 53 8.77 -32.64 -13.07
C LEU A 53 9.47 -33.89 -12.53
N SER A 54 10.75 -34.03 -12.86
CA SER A 54 11.61 -34.98 -12.17
C SER A 54 11.81 -34.56 -10.70
N ARG A 55 12.21 -35.52 -9.86
CA ARG A 55 12.45 -35.27 -8.42
C ARG A 55 13.50 -34.17 -8.16
N GLU A 56 14.50 -34.08 -9.03
CA GLU A 56 15.58 -33.07 -8.94
C GLU A 56 15.02 -31.67 -9.24
N GLU A 57 14.25 -31.53 -10.31
CA GLU A 57 13.61 -30.27 -10.73
C GLU A 57 12.59 -29.79 -9.71
N TYR A 58 11.80 -30.70 -9.15
CA TYR A 58 10.87 -30.37 -8.05
C TYR A 58 11.63 -29.84 -6.82
N ARG A 59 12.80 -30.41 -6.50
CA ARG A 59 13.62 -29.95 -5.37
C ARG A 59 14.15 -28.54 -5.60
N LEU A 60 14.60 -28.24 -6.81
CA LEU A 60 15.07 -26.91 -7.20
C LEU A 60 13.95 -25.89 -7.16
N ALA A 61 12.81 -26.18 -7.81
CA ALA A 61 11.64 -25.29 -7.81
C ALA A 61 11.16 -24.96 -6.39
N ARG A 62 11.20 -25.94 -5.48
CA ARG A 62 10.85 -25.74 -4.06
C ARG A 62 11.88 -24.91 -3.30
N ALA A 63 13.16 -25.00 -3.65
CA ALA A 63 14.20 -24.18 -3.05
C ALA A 63 14.03 -22.71 -3.45
N ASP A 64 13.76 -22.46 -4.74
CA ASP A 64 13.51 -21.12 -5.27
C ASP A 64 12.27 -20.48 -4.62
N MET A 65 11.18 -21.25 -4.48
CA MET A 65 9.99 -20.76 -3.77
C MET A 65 10.29 -20.38 -2.32
N LYS A 66 11.09 -21.19 -1.60
CA LYS A 66 11.44 -20.90 -0.20
C LYS A 66 12.27 -19.62 -0.08
N GLU A 67 13.21 -19.43 -1.00
CA GLU A 67 14.05 -18.25 -1.04
C GLU A 67 13.23 -16.99 -1.34
N GLU A 68 12.27 -17.09 -2.27
CA GLU A 68 11.34 -16.00 -2.56
C GLU A 68 10.45 -15.65 -1.36
N VAL A 69 9.89 -16.66 -0.68
CA VAL A 69 9.10 -16.47 0.54
C VAL A 69 9.93 -15.83 1.65
N ARG A 70 11.22 -16.18 1.76
CA ARG A 70 12.15 -15.55 2.72
C ARG A 70 12.32 -14.06 2.42
N GLN A 71 12.63 -13.71 1.17
CA GLN A 71 12.82 -12.32 0.74
C GLN A 71 11.56 -11.48 0.96
N TRP A 72 10.39 -12.04 0.64
CA TRP A 72 9.11 -11.39 0.93
C TRP A 72 8.93 -11.08 2.41
N ARG A 73 9.18 -12.08 3.25
CA ARG A 73 9.04 -11.94 4.70
C ARG A 73 9.99 -10.89 5.25
N GLU A 74 11.22 -10.83 4.75
CA GLU A 74 12.20 -9.81 5.13
C GLU A 74 11.76 -8.40 4.73
N PHE A 75 11.14 -8.25 3.56
CA PHE A 75 10.56 -6.97 3.14
C PHE A 75 9.37 -6.55 4.03
N TYR A 76 8.51 -7.49 4.43
CA TYR A 76 7.35 -7.24 5.30
C TYR A 76 7.65 -7.22 6.79
N TYR A 77 8.84 -7.67 7.21
CA TYR A 77 9.22 -7.79 8.62
C TYR A 77 8.96 -6.51 9.44
N PRO A 78 9.28 -5.29 8.96
CA PRO A 78 8.97 -4.06 9.70
C PRO A 78 7.46 -3.80 9.87
N ILE A 79 6.63 -4.31 8.95
CA ILE A 79 5.17 -4.23 9.02
C ILE A 79 4.64 -5.30 10.00
N GLU A 80 5.20 -6.51 10.00
CA GLU A 80 4.89 -7.57 10.97
C GLU A 80 5.23 -7.14 12.41
N GLU A 81 6.31 -6.39 12.62
CA GLU A 81 6.67 -5.81 13.93
C GLU A 81 5.71 -4.69 14.39
N ALA A 82 4.92 -4.15 13.49
CA ALA A 82 3.91 -3.12 13.76
C ALA A 82 2.50 -3.61 13.38
N PRO A 83 1.93 -4.61 14.09
CA PRO A 83 0.60 -5.15 13.78
C PRO A 83 -0.53 -4.11 13.93
N TRP A 84 -0.24 -3.00 14.61
CA TRP A 84 -1.14 -1.85 14.75
C TRP A 84 -1.09 -0.90 13.56
N LEU A 85 -0.10 -0.97 12.66
CA LEU A 85 0.11 -0.06 11.52
C LEU A 85 -1.06 0.00 10.51
N PRO A 86 -1.81 -1.08 10.24
CA PRO A 86 -2.99 -1.00 9.38
C PRO A 86 -4.07 -0.05 9.90
N LEU A 87 -4.21 0.08 11.22
CA LEU A 87 -5.24 0.91 11.86
C LEU A 87 -5.07 2.42 11.55
N PRO A 88 -3.92 3.07 11.80
CA PRO A 88 -3.71 4.46 11.43
C PRO A 88 -3.74 4.68 9.92
N LEU A 89 -3.25 3.74 9.10
CA LEU A 89 -3.35 3.84 7.64
C LEU A 89 -4.81 3.86 7.17
N PHE A 90 -5.66 3.03 7.78
CA PHE A 90 -7.10 3.06 7.55
C PHE A 90 -7.69 4.41 7.96
N PHE A 91 -7.40 4.92 9.16
CA PHE A 91 -7.85 6.25 9.58
C PHE A 91 -7.39 7.36 8.62
N PHE A 92 -6.17 7.27 8.13
CA PHE A 92 -5.60 8.19 7.15
C PHE A 92 -6.36 8.16 5.82
N CYS A 93 -6.76 6.99 5.33
CA CYS A 93 -7.63 6.86 4.16
C CYS A 93 -9.00 7.54 4.36
N PHE A 94 -9.64 7.34 5.50
CA PHE A 94 -11.00 7.85 5.74
C PHE A 94 -11.03 9.34 6.08
N ILE A 95 -10.26 9.74 7.09
CA ILE A 95 -10.20 11.14 7.58
C ILE A 95 -9.45 12.01 6.57
N GLY A 96 -8.33 11.50 6.04
CA GLY A 96 -7.61 12.18 4.98
C GLY A 96 -8.43 12.33 3.71
N GLY A 97 -9.20 11.29 3.34
CA GLY A 97 -10.03 11.28 2.15
C GLY A 97 -11.11 12.35 2.16
N ALA A 98 -11.63 12.70 3.34
CA ALA A 98 -12.55 13.83 3.48
C ALA A 98 -11.89 15.16 3.10
N GLY A 99 -10.70 15.47 3.63
CA GLY A 99 -10.00 16.71 3.28
C GLY A 99 -9.53 16.75 1.82
N TYR A 100 -9.06 15.61 1.27
CA TYR A 100 -8.75 15.49 -0.15
C TYR A 100 -9.97 15.84 -1.03
N ARG A 101 -11.15 15.28 -0.72
CA ARG A 101 -12.39 15.56 -1.48
C ARG A 101 -12.80 17.03 -1.40
N ILE A 102 -12.69 17.64 -0.23
CA ILE A 102 -13.00 19.07 -0.04
C ILE A 102 -12.05 19.93 -0.86
N ARG A 103 -10.74 19.69 -0.75
CA ARG A 103 -9.69 20.40 -1.48
C ARG A 103 -9.85 20.28 -3.00
N LYS A 104 -10.14 19.07 -3.47
CA LYS A 104 -10.46 18.80 -4.88
C LYS A 104 -11.71 19.59 -5.33
N GLY A 105 -12.77 19.61 -4.51
CA GLY A 105 -13.99 20.39 -4.79
C GLY A 105 -13.76 21.91 -4.83
N MET A 106 -12.72 22.40 -4.16
CA MET A 106 -12.30 23.80 -4.20
C MET A 106 -11.43 24.15 -5.42
N GLY A 107 -11.01 23.16 -6.21
CA GLY A 107 -10.06 23.34 -7.31
C GLY A 107 -8.62 23.58 -6.85
N GLU A 108 -8.31 23.26 -5.59
CA GLU A 108 -6.96 23.39 -5.05
C GLU A 108 -6.08 22.20 -5.45
N PRO A 109 -4.75 22.38 -5.57
CA PRO A 109 -3.84 21.30 -5.94
C PRO A 109 -3.87 20.16 -4.93
N VAL A 110 -4.02 18.92 -5.38
CA VAL A 110 -4.08 17.72 -4.52
C VAL A 110 -2.94 16.73 -4.76
N GLU A 111 -2.10 17.00 -5.76
CA GLU A 111 -0.93 16.17 -6.08
C GLU A 111 0.20 16.41 -5.08
N LEU A 112 0.86 15.34 -4.63
CA LEU A 112 1.92 15.44 -3.63
C LEU A 112 3.02 16.46 -4.01
N ILE A 113 3.44 16.47 -5.28
CA ILE A 113 4.46 17.39 -5.76
C ILE A 113 3.98 18.85 -5.68
N ALA A 114 2.71 19.10 -5.95
CA ALA A 114 2.11 20.43 -5.83
C ALA A 114 1.84 20.84 -4.38
N LEU A 115 1.70 19.86 -3.47
CA LEU A 115 1.59 20.09 -2.03
C LEU A 115 2.94 20.49 -1.41
N LEU A 116 4.05 19.94 -1.90
CA LEU A 116 5.40 20.19 -1.37
C LEU A 116 6.03 21.52 -1.82
N ARG A 117 5.35 22.29 -2.67
CA ARG A 117 5.79 23.60 -3.20
C ARG A 117 5.08 24.74 -2.48
#